data_AF-A0A958G981-F1
#
_entry.id   AF-A0A958G981-F1
#
_cell.length_a   1.000
_cell.length_b   1.000
_cell.length_c   1.000
_cell.angle_alpha   90.00
_cell.angle_beta   90.00
_cell.angle_gamma   90.00
#
_symmetry.space_group_name_H-M   'P 1'
#
loop_
_entity.id
_entity.type
_entity.pdbx_description
1 polymer ?
#
loop_
_entity_poly.entity_id
_entity_poly.type
_entity_poly.pdbx_seq_one_letter_code
_entity_poly.pdbx_strand_id
1 'polypeptide(L)'
;ESLAQLKDYTTICGSAPSEILAIIGLQAKEVILERNRSIVRNNLQLAREFFQSRQQDFQWLEPQGSSIAFPRLLRKIPVGTFCDAVVRQENLMILPGDVYNFPGNHFRIGLGRKSFPEALARLGAFLERI
;
A
#
# COMPACT_ATOMS: atom_id res chain seq x y z
N GLU A 1 -8.78 14.69 -31.17
CA GLU A 1 -9.28 15.68 -30.21
C GLU A 1 -8.13 16.28 -29.42
N SER A 2 -8.22 17.55 -29.07
CA SER A 2 -7.21 18.20 -28.21
C SER A 2 -7.47 17.91 -26.73
N LEU A 3 -6.42 17.95 -25.91
CA LEU A 3 -6.54 17.82 -24.45
C LEU A 3 -7.49 18.87 -23.85
N ALA A 4 -7.56 20.06 -24.44
CA ALA A 4 -8.48 21.12 -24.00
C ALA A 4 -9.95 20.73 -24.21
N GLN A 5 -10.30 20.19 -25.39
CA GLN A 5 -11.66 19.71 -25.67
C GLN A 5 -12.07 18.60 -24.70
N LEU A 6 -11.17 17.64 -24.42
CA LEU A 6 -11.45 16.58 -23.44
C LEU A 6 -11.67 17.14 -22.03
N LYS A 7 -10.96 18.21 -21.66
CA LYS A 7 -11.13 18.88 -20.36
C LYS A 7 -12.53 19.49 -20.26
N ASP A 8 -12.99 20.19 -21.29
CA ASP A 8 -14.32 20.81 -21.33
C ASP A 8 -15.45 19.79 -21.17
N TYR A 9 -15.30 18.60 -21.78
CA TYR A 9 -16.28 17.52 -21.65
C TYR A 9 -16.25 16.77 -20.31
N THR A 10 -15.10 16.72 -19.62
CA THR A 10 -14.93 15.86 -18.44
C THR A 10 -14.90 16.61 -17.12
N THR A 11 -14.16 17.72 -17.04
CA THR A 11 -13.80 18.35 -15.76
C THR A 11 -13.90 19.87 -15.76
N ILE A 12 -13.90 20.52 -16.92
CA ILE A 12 -13.89 21.98 -17.13
C ILE A 12 -12.67 22.66 -16.52
N CYS A 13 -12.56 22.71 -15.19
CA CYS A 13 -11.40 23.18 -14.45
C CYS A 13 -11.39 22.65 -13.00
N GLY A 14 -10.26 22.80 -12.31
CA GLY A 14 -10.18 22.56 -10.88
C GLY A 14 -10.95 23.60 -10.09
N SER A 15 -11.30 23.28 -8.83
CA SER A 15 -11.88 24.29 -7.94
C SER A 15 -10.81 25.31 -7.54
N ALA A 16 -11.13 26.61 -7.61
CA ALA A 16 -10.19 27.66 -7.25
C ALA A 16 -9.61 27.52 -5.82
N PRO A 17 -10.40 27.15 -4.77
CA PRO A 17 -9.84 26.87 -3.45
C PRO A 17 -8.85 25.69 -3.44
N SER A 18 -9.13 24.62 -4.20
CA SER A 18 -8.21 23.48 -4.31
C SER A 18 -6.89 23.87 -4.99
N GLU A 19 -6.92 24.76 -5.98
CA GLU A 19 -5.71 25.26 -6.65
C GLU A 19 -4.83 26.05 -5.68
N ILE A 20 -5.43 26.91 -4.84
CA ILE A 20 -4.70 27.63 -3.79
C ILE A 20 -4.03 26.65 -2.82
N LEU A 21 -4.76 25.64 -2.33
CA LEU A 21 -4.21 24.62 -1.43
C LEU A 21 -3.11 23.79 -2.12
N ALA A 22 -3.26 23.49 -3.40
CA ALA A 22 -2.26 22.77 -4.18
C ALA A 22 -0.97 23.59 -4.32
N ILE A 23 -1.06 24.90 -4.58
CA ILE A 23 0.09 25.82 -4.64
C ILE A 23 0.81 25.84 -3.28
N ILE A 24 0.07 25.98 -2.17
CA ILE A 24 0.64 25.93 -0.82
C ILE A 24 1.37 24.61 -0.59
N GLY A 25 0.77 23.48 -0.97
CA GLY A 25 1.38 22.16 -0.86
C GLY A 25 2.66 22.02 -1.71
N LEU A 26 2.66 22.54 -2.93
CA LEU A 26 3.82 22.52 -3.83
C LEU A 26 4.97 23.41 -3.33
N GLN A 27 4.65 24.56 -2.73
CA GLN A 27 5.63 25.44 -2.09
C GLN A 27 6.24 24.78 -0.85
N ALA A 28 5.44 24.00 -0.10
CA ALA A 28 5.90 23.23 1.06
C ALA A 28 6.42 21.81 0.73
N LYS A 29 6.66 21.49 -0.56
CA LYS A 29 6.91 20.13 -1.03
C LYS A 29 8.03 19.40 -0.29
N GLU A 30 9.13 20.07 0.04
CA GLU A 30 10.27 19.42 0.68
C GLU A 30 9.92 18.89 2.07
N VAL A 31 9.16 19.66 2.85
CA VAL A 31 8.70 19.25 4.19
C VAL A 31 7.74 18.06 4.10
N ILE A 32 6.81 18.09 3.14
CA ILE A 32 5.82 17.03 2.93
C ILE A 32 6.51 15.74 2.44
N LEU A 33 7.42 15.87 1.48
CA LEU A 33 8.15 14.74 0.90
C LEU A 33 9.07 14.10 1.94
N GLU A 34 9.83 14.88 2.72
CA GLU A 34 10.73 14.33 3.72
C GLU A 34 9.97 13.56 4.81
N ARG A 35 8.88 14.15 5.32
CA ARG A 35 7.99 13.47 6.27
C ARG A 35 7.49 12.13 5.72
N ASN A 36 6.98 12.12 4.50
CA ASN A 36 6.40 10.91 3.91
C ASN A 36 7.47 9.86 3.58
N ARG A 37 8.64 10.29 3.08
CA ARG A 37 9.80 9.41 2.82
C ARG A 37 10.29 8.77 4.10
N SER A 38 10.38 9.51 5.20
CA SER A 38 10.76 8.97 6.51
C SER A 38 9.82 7.85 6.96
N ILE A 39 8.49 8.07 6.86
CA ILE A 39 7.48 7.05 7.19
C ILE A 39 7.66 5.80 6.33
N VAL A 40 7.75 5.97 5.00
CA VAL A 40 7.84 4.84 4.07
C VAL A 40 9.15 4.07 4.24
N ARG A 41 10.29 4.75 4.43
CA ARG A 41 11.60 4.11 4.65
C ARG A 41 11.61 3.28 5.93
N ASN A 42 11.10 3.82 7.03
CA ASN A 42 11.03 3.10 8.31
C ASN A 42 10.12 1.87 8.19
N ASN A 43 8.95 2.02 7.56
CA ASN A 43 8.02 0.92 7.36
C ASN A 43 8.55 -0.13 6.38
N LEU A 44 9.32 0.27 5.37
CA LEU A 44 9.98 -0.65 4.44
C LEU A 44 11.00 -1.53 5.17
N GLN A 45 11.79 -0.95 6.09
CA GLN A 45 12.72 -1.71 6.92
C GLN A 45 11.98 -2.77 7.74
N LEU A 46 10.92 -2.37 8.45
CA LEU A 46 10.11 -3.28 9.27
C LEU A 46 9.45 -4.38 8.42
N ALA A 47 8.92 -4.03 7.25
CA ALA A 47 8.34 -4.99 6.32
C ALA A 47 9.40 -6.00 5.86
N ARG A 48 10.57 -5.51 5.45
CA ARG A 48 11.69 -6.37 5.01
C ARG A 48 12.04 -7.39 6.09
N GLU A 49 12.25 -6.95 7.33
CA GLU A 49 12.57 -7.83 8.46
C GLU A 49 11.46 -8.86 8.73
N PHE A 50 10.20 -8.42 8.74
CA PHE A 50 9.05 -9.29 8.96
C PHE A 50 8.91 -10.37 7.89
N PHE A 51 8.97 -10.01 6.60
CA PHE A 51 8.80 -10.99 5.53
C PHE A 51 10.03 -11.88 5.35
N GLN A 52 11.25 -11.36 5.58
CA GLN A 52 12.48 -12.16 5.53
C GLN A 52 12.57 -13.19 6.68
N SER A 53 11.98 -12.91 7.85
CA SER A 53 11.89 -13.90 8.93
C SER A 53 10.83 -14.99 8.69
N ARG A 54 10.00 -14.83 7.64
CA ARG A 54 8.87 -15.72 7.31
C ARG A 54 8.92 -16.20 5.86
N GLN A 55 10.11 -16.59 5.38
CA GLN A 55 10.32 -17.04 3.99
C GLN A 55 9.52 -18.30 3.62
N GLN A 56 9.10 -19.09 4.60
CA GLN A 56 8.19 -20.22 4.39
C GLN A 56 6.75 -19.79 4.06
N ASP A 57 6.32 -18.63 4.59
CA ASP A 57 4.96 -18.11 4.42
C ASP A 57 4.87 -17.16 3.24
N PHE A 58 5.95 -16.41 2.98
CA PHE A 58 5.98 -15.34 1.99
C PHE A 58 7.26 -15.30 1.17
N GLN A 59 7.11 -14.88 -0.09
CA GLN A 59 8.22 -14.36 -0.87
C GLN A 59 8.14 -12.84 -0.85
N TRP A 60 9.16 -12.21 -0.25
CA TRP A 60 9.32 -10.76 -0.24
C TRP A 60 9.87 -10.27 -1.58
N LEU A 61 9.15 -9.34 -2.20
CA LEU A 61 9.58 -8.64 -3.41
C LEU A 61 9.78 -7.17 -3.03
N GLU A 62 11.03 -6.78 -2.88
CA GLU A 62 11.35 -5.46 -2.39
C GLU A 62 10.95 -4.38 -3.40
N PRO A 63 10.09 -3.41 -3.02
CA PRO A 63 9.72 -2.33 -3.93
C PRO A 63 10.92 -1.41 -4.18
N GLN A 64 11.23 -1.13 -5.45
CA GLN A 64 12.28 -0.20 -5.85
C GLN A 64 11.90 1.28 -5.63
N GLY A 65 10.62 1.55 -5.33
CA GLY A 65 10.07 2.86 -5.05
C GLY A 65 8.58 2.76 -4.70
N SER A 66 7.94 3.89 -4.41
CA SER A 66 6.55 3.99 -3.93
C SER A 66 6.36 3.66 -2.44
N SER A 67 5.12 3.79 -1.98
CA SER A 67 4.65 3.48 -0.62
C SER A 67 3.84 2.17 -0.58
N ILE A 68 4.02 1.31 -1.57
CA ILE A 68 3.25 0.07 -1.76
C ILE A 68 4.22 -1.09 -1.95
N ALA A 69 3.95 -2.22 -1.31
CA ALA A 69 4.63 -3.48 -1.56
C ALA A 69 3.65 -4.58 -1.99
N PHE A 70 4.17 -5.59 -2.68
CA PHE A 70 3.37 -6.65 -3.30
C PHE A 70 3.98 -8.04 -3.06
N PRO A 71 4.06 -8.49 -1.79
CA PRO A 71 4.56 -9.82 -1.46
C PRO A 71 3.70 -10.94 -2.04
N ARG A 72 4.30 -12.12 -2.21
CA ARG A 72 3.60 -13.35 -2.56
C ARG A 72 3.37 -14.20 -1.32
N LEU A 73 2.16 -14.70 -1.13
CA LEU A 73 1.79 -15.73 -0.17
C LEU A 73 2.17 -17.11 -0.72
N LEU A 74 3.01 -17.85 0.01
CA LEU A 74 3.46 -19.19 -0.38
C LEU A 74 2.60 -20.31 0.21
N ARG A 75 1.70 -19.97 1.15
CA ARG A 75 0.73 -20.93 1.68
C ARG A 75 -0.24 -21.41 0.61
N LYS A 76 -0.74 -22.64 0.76
CA LYS A 76 -1.75 -23.26 -0.11
C LYS A 76 -3.17 -22.74 0.16
N ILE A 77 -3.29 -21.44 0.41
CA ILE A 77 -4.56 -20.73 0.64
C ILE A 77 -4.69 -19.69 -0.46
N PRO A 78 -5.83 -19.61 -1.18
CA PRO A 78 -6.06 -18.56 -2.15
C PRO A 78 -5.98 -17.17 -1.51
N VAL A 79 -5.32 -16.21 -2.17
CA VAL A 79 -5.03 -14.90 -1.58
C VAL A 79 -6.29 -14.11 -1.27
N GLY A 80 -7.35 -14.22 -2.08
CA GLY A 80 -8.66 -13.64 -1.76
C GLY A 80 -9.20 -14.12 -0.42
N THR A 81 -9.20 -15.44 -0.17
CA THR A 81 -9.64 -16.02 1.11
C THR A 81 -8.76 -15.57 2.28
N PHE A 82 -7.44 -15.48 2.07
CA PHE A 82 -6.52 -14.96 3.08
C PHE A 82 -6.81 -13.49 3.42
N CYS A 83 -6.94 -12.62 2.42
CA CYS A 83 -7.25 -11.21 2.62
C CYS A 83 -8.59 -11.02 3.33
N ASP A 84 -9.62 -11.78 2.95
CA ASP A 84 -10.94 -11.74 3.60
C ASP A 84 -10.87 -12.14 5.08
N ALA A 85 -10.10 -13.18 5.40
CA ALA A 85 -9.91 -13.62 6.79
C ALA A 85 -9.16 -12.58 7.62
N VAL A 86 -8.09 -11.99 7.06
CA VAL A 86 -7.30 -10.94 7.72
C VAL A 86 -8.15 -9.70 8.01
N VAL A 87 -9.00 -9.26 7.08
CA VAL A 87 -9.92 -8.13 7.32
C VAL A 87 -10.91 -8.46 8.42
N ARG A 88 -11.57 -9.62 8.36
CA ARG A 88 -12.64 -9.99 9.29
C ARG A 88 -12.16 -10.23 10.71
N GLN A 89 -10.97 -10.81 10.88
CA GLN A 89 -10.46 -11.22 12.19
C GLN A 89 -9.56 -10.16 12.83
N GLU A 90 -8.73 -9.47 12.03
CA GLU A 90 -7.73 -8.53 12.56
C GLU A 90 -8.09 -7.06 12.31
N ASN A 91 -9.15 -6.79 11.55
CA ASN A 91 -9.50 -5.46 11.07
C ASN A 91 -8.37 -4.80 10.26
N LEU A 92 -7.65 -5.62 9.47
CA LEU A 92 -6.54 -5.19 8.63
C LEU A 92 -6.92 -5.27 7.14
N MET A 93 -6.96 -4.12 6.47
CA MET A 93 -7.26 -4.06 5.04
C MET A 93 -6.01 -4.24 4.18
N ILE A 94 -5.88 -5.44 3.60
CA ILE A 94 -4.94 -5.77 2.52
C ILE A 94 -5.74 -6.15 1.27
N LEU A 95 -5.15 -5.98 0.08
CA LEU A 95 -5.87 -6.21 -1.17
C LEU A 95 -5.29 -7.42 -1.91
N PRO A 96 -6.12 -8.40 -2.31
CA PRO A 96 -5.64 -9.55 -3.06
C PRO A 96 -5.15 -9.14 -4.46
N GLY A 97 -4.29 -9.95 -5.06
CA GLY A 97 -3.79 -9.76 -6.42
C GLY A 97 -4.89 -9.81 -7.48
N ASP A 98 -6.00 -10.48 -7.14
CA ASP A 98 -7.18 -10.66 -7.98
C ASP A 98 -7.78 -9.33 -8.45
N VAL A 99 -7.75 -8.28 -7.61
CA VAL A 99 -8.26 -6.95 -7.99
C VAL A 99 -7.40 -6.23 -9.05
N TYR A 100 -6.20 -6.75 -9.33
CA TYR A 100 -5.30 -6.25 -10.38
C TYR A 100 -5.22 -7.20 -11.58
N ASN A 101 -6.04 -8.25 -11.61
CA ASN A 101 -5.92 -9.35 -12.58
C ASN A 101 -4.49 -9.94 -12.61
N PHE A 102 -3.76 -9.89 -11.49
CA PHE A 102 -2.39 -10.37 -11.43
C PHE A 102 -2.35 -11.84 -11.06
N PRO A 103 -1.67 -12.70 -11.85
CA PRO A 103 -1.67 -14.13 -11.60
C PRO A 103 -0.89 -14.49 -10.33
N GLY A 104 -1.32 -15.59 -9.70
CA GLY A 104 -0.68 -16.14 -8.52
C GLY A 104 -1.13 -15.47 -7.22
N ASN A 105 -0.43 -15.80 -6.15
CA ASN A 105 -0.93 -15.61 -4.80
C ASN A 105 -0.35 -14.34 -4.15
N HIS A 106 -0.50 -13.19 -4.80
CA HIS A 106 0.09 -11.93 -4.33
C HIS A 106 -0.94 -11.05 -3.64
N PHE A 107 -0.50 -10.17 -2.75
CA PHE A 107 -1.37 -9.18 -2.13
C PHE A 107 -0.65 -7.84 -1.96
N ARG A 108 -1.42 -6.76 -1.96
CA ARG A 108 -0.93 -5.39 -1.79
C ARG A 108 -0.99 -4.97 -0.33
N ILE A 109 0.12 -4.45 0.16
CA ILE A 109 0.23 -3.74 1.44
C ILE A 109 0.70 -2.30 1.23
N GLY A 110 0.24 -1.39 2.10
CA GLY A 110 0.65 0.02 2.09
C GLY A 110 1.64 0.33 3.20
N LEU A 111 2.79 0.91 2.84
CA LEU A 111 3.87 1.34 3.73
C LEU A 111 3.73 2.81 4.18
N GLY A 112 2.68 3.52 3.75
CA GLY A 112 2.53 4.95 3.99
C GLY A 112 1.93 5.37 5.34
N ARG A 113 1.51 4.41 6.19
CA ARG A 113 0.80 4.72 7.45
C ARG A 113 1.71 4.61 8.67
N LYS A 114 1.52 5.51 9.64
CA LYS A 114 2.24 5.45 10.93
C LYS A 114 1.85 4.25 11.80
N SER A 115 0.64 3.72 11.62
CA SER A 115 0.14 2.52 12.32
C SER A 115 0.63 1.20 11.71
N PHE A 116 1.53 1.26 10.72
CA PHE A 116 2.05 0.06 10.06
C PHE A 116 2.71 -0.95 11.03
N PRO A 117 3.51 -0.56 12.05
CA PRO A 117 4.11 -1.51 12.97
C PRO A 117 3.07 -2.32 13.75
N GLU A 118 2.00 -1.67 14.21
CA GLU A 118 0.89 -2.33 14.90
C GLU A 118 0.16 -3.31 13.98
N ALA A 119 -0.12 -2.89 12.74
CA ALA A 119 -0.74 -3.74 11.73
C ALA A 119 0.12 -4.97 11.41
N LEU A 120 1.44 -4.80 11.33
CA LEU A 120 2.38 -5.88 11.06
C LEU A 120 2.44 -6.89 12.21
N ALA A 121 2.40 -6.41 13.46
CA ALA A 121 2.35 -7.26 14.65
C ALA A 121 1.06 -8.10 14.69
N ARG A 122 -0.10 -7.49 14.41
CA ARG A 122 -1.39 -8.19 14.31
C ARG A 122 -1.40 -9.23 13.19
N LEU A 123 -0.87 -8.88 12.01
CA LEU A 123 -0.72 -9.84 10.91
C LEU A 123 0.18 -11.02 11.32
N GLY A 124 1.29 -10.76 12.02
CA GLY A 124 2.14 -11.79 12.60
C GLY A 124 1.38 -12.73 13.53
N ALA A 125 0.64 -12.18 14.49
CA ALA A 125 -0.17 -12.97 15.42
C ALA A 125 -1.26 -13.80 14.72
N PHE A 126 -1.87 -13.27 13.67
CA PHE A 126 -2.84 -14.00 12.86
C PHE A 126 -2.21 -15.22 12.17
N LEU A 127 -1.01 -15.08 11.63
CA LEU A 127 -0.30 -16.16 10.93
C LEU A 127 0.07 -17.34 11.83
N GLU A 128 0.28 -17.11 13.12
CA GLU A 128 0.54 -18.18 14.10
C GLU A 128 -0.72 -19.00 14.43
N ARG A 129 -1.91 -18.50 14.11
CA ARG A 129 -3.18 -19.18 14.39
C ARG A 129 -3.72 -19.98 13.20
N ILE A 130 -3.15 -19.80 12.00
CA ILE A 130 -3.62 -20.41 10.75
C ILE A 130 -2.58 -21.32 10.12
#